data_AF-A0A1I7RR99-F1
#
_entry.id   AF-A0A1I7RR99-F1
#
_cell.length_a   1.000
_cell.length_b   1.000
_cell.length_c   1.000
_cell.angle_alpha   90.00
_cell.angle_beta   90.00
_cell.angle_gamma   90.00
#
_symmetry.space_group_name_H-M   'P 1'
#
loop_
_entity.id
_entity.type
_entity.pdbx_description
1 polymer ?
#
loop_
_entity_poly.entity_id
_entity_poly.type
_entity_poly.pdbx_seq_one_letter_code
_entity_poly.pdbx_strand_id
1 'polypeptide(L)'
;MKKKKKKEKDKDKNKENKETTKDCTRDVTVKADVKPEKSPDGSEKKEKEKEEFGIEGQNMCRVFVKNYSAIGLHGLRKQFVDMKTVGPPDPRRSAFEANADKCRYKDIPCWDRSRVILKWPEGASDFIHANRIKHDFLNVDIICTQGPLENTIGDFWRMVWQEKVKSILMLCQVVEQGKTKCTQYYPAEVGQEMSHFGLTITCREIDNNDKNFVVTKLHVVGPGGTEKLSVRHRNWVTWPDKDVPKSPMAPFRLLQHIRREKHPVIIHCSAGVGRTGTLVALELLYRSLQNGVLPDVRSLVLELRWQRSHSVQTEDQFLYLFFSLFQLCAAKHWVPIEDIRDFCVDYDKYLELLRVHNCKNLPMELTENLRNVTLGALTPPASAPSANKAEPSPNQNEPSGTPAARIKEVRSEMYPVDQTATANPTKPT
;
A
#
# COMPACT_ATOMS: atom_id res chain seq x y z
N MET A 1 -11.84 64.53 15.20
CA MET A 1 -12.70 65.50 14.50
C MET A 1 -12.55 65.35 12.98
N LYS A 2 -13.68 65.23 12.26
CA LYS A 2 -13.96 65.49 10.82
C LYS A 2 -12.99 64.90 9.77
N LYS A 3 -13.33 63.78 9.09
CA LYS A 3 -14.12 63.68 7.83
C LYS A 3 -13.64 64.60 6.68
N LYS A 4 -13.25 64.00 5.55
CA LYS A 4 -13.79 64.34 4.21
C LYS A 4 -13.64 63.19 3.20
N LYS A 5 -14.76 62.90 2.53
CA LYS A 5 -15.02 61.92 1.45
C LYS A 5 -15.02 62.62 0.08
N LYS A 6 -14.73 61.87 -1.00
CA LYS A 6 -15.38 61.84 -2.35
C LYS A 6 -14.62 60.75 -3.17
N LYS A 7 -15.15 59.63 -3.72
CA LYS A 7 -16.32 59.32 -4.59
C LYS A 7 -16.35 60.23 -5.84
N GLU A 8 -16.42 59.76 -7.11
CA GLU A 8 -17.08 58.58 -7.70
C GLU A 8 -16.81 58.50 -9.24
N LYS A 9 -17.23 57.36 -9.86
CA LYS A 9 -17.55 57.03 -11.29
C LYS A 9 -16.51 56.16 -12.05
N ASP A 10 -16.72 54.86 -12.29
CA ASP A 10 -17.73 54.06 -13.05
C ASP A 10 -17.81 54.32 -14.57
N LYS A 11 -17.41 53.30 -15.36
CA LYS A 11 -18.23 52.56 -16.35
C LYS A 11 -17.32 51.59 -17.17
N ASP A 12 -17.45 50.27 -17.09
CA ASP A 12 -18.51 49.39 -17.61
C ASP A 12 -18.17 48.83 -19.02
N LYS A 13 -17.96 47.50 -19.13
CA LYS A 13 -18.65 46.61 -20.09
C LYS A 13 -18.10 45.18 -20.15
N ASN A 14 -19.01 44.26 -19.86
CA ASN A 14 -19.06 42.83 -20.21
C ASN A 14 -18.79 42.55 -21.70
N LYS A 15 -18.19 41.38 -21.98
CA LYS A 15 -18.54 40.54 -23.14
C LYS A 15 -18.14 39.08 -22.88
N GLU A 16 -19.16 38.22 -22.74
CA GLU A 16 -19.05 36.79 -23.02
C GLU A 16 -18.68 36.55 -24.50
N ASN A 17 -17.87 35.53 -24.78
CA ASN A 17 -18.22 34.59 -25.85
C ASN A 17 -17.49 33.24 -25.71
N LYS A 18 -18.23 32.22 -26.14
CA LYS A 18 -17.94 30.78 -26.19
C LYS A 18 -16.79 30.38 -27.12
N GLU A 19 -16.38 29.13 -26.92
CA GLU A 19 -15.85 28.17 -27.92
C GLU A 19 -14.40 28.33 -28.39
N THR A 20 -13.53 27.41 -27.96
CA THR A 20 -13.18 26.19 -28.74
C THR A 20 -12.02 25.43 -28.10
N THR A 21 -12.17 24.11 -28.04
CA THR A 21 -11.11 23.11 -27.86
C THR A 21 -9.99 23.27 -28.89
N LYS A 22 -8.72 23.35 -28.44
CA LYS A 22 -7.54 22.77 -29.12
C LYS A 22 -6.24 23.00 -28.33
N ASP A 23 -5.40 21.98 -28.44
CA ASP A 23 -3.94 21.94 -28.24
C ASP A 23 -3.34 21.79 -26.82
N CYS A 24 -3.08 20.54 -26.46
CA CYS A 24 -2.01 20.15 -25.53
C CYS A 24 -0.80 19.67 -26.34
N THR A 25 -0.03 20.60 -26.89
CA THR A 25 1.40 20.41 -27.15
C THR A 25 2.14 21.64 -26.63
N ARG A 26 2.78 21.50 -25.47
CA ARG A 26 3.80 22.47 -25.02
C ARG A 26 5.03 21.71 -24.57
N ASP A 27 6.05 21.84 -25.40
CA ASP A 27 7.44 21.55 -25.11
C ASP A 27 7.84 22.09 -23.74
N VAL A 28 8.37 21.21 -22.90
CA VAL A 28 9.08 21.60 -21.69
C VAL A 28 10.56 21.28 -21.94
N THR A 29 11.26 22.21 -22.57
CA THR A 29 12.72 22.25 -22.55
C THR A 29 13.16 22.88 -21.23
N VAL A 30 13.53 22.07 -20.24
CA VAL A 30 14.22 22.58 -19.04
C VAL A 30 15.72 22.61 -19.34
N LYS A 31 16.27 23.81 -19.53
CA LYS A 31 17.72 24.02 -19.46
C LYS A 31 18.15 23.96 -18.00
N ALA A 32 19.00 23.00 -17.67
CA ALA A 32 19.64 22.89 -16.37
C ALA A 32 20.96 23.67 -16.40
N ASP A 33 20.99 24.86 -15.79
CA ASP A 33 22.22 25.54 -15.41
C ASP A 33 22.33 25.53 -13.88
N VAL A 34 23.08 24.56 -13.35
CA VAL A 34 23.55 24.57 -11.96
C VAL A 34 25.05 24.32 -11.99
N LYS A 35 25.83 25.34 -11.61
CA LYS A 35 27.29 25.24 -11.41
C LYS A 35 27.59 24.27 -10.27
N PRO A 36 28.63 23.42 -10.37
CA PRO A 36 28.98 22.50 -9.30
C PRO A 36 29.78 23.21 -8.19
N GLU A 37 29.27 23.16 -6.97
CA GLU A 37 30.07 23.36 -5.76
C GLU A 37 30.97 22.14 -5.55
N LYS A 38 32.24 22.40 -5.19
CA LYS A 38 33.24 21.38 -4.84
C LYS A 38 33.19 21.09 -3.35
N SER A 39 33.06 19.82 -2.98
CA SER A 39 33.67 19.25 -1.77
C SER A 39 33.74 17.71 -1.86
N PRO A 40 34.62 17.06 -1.09
CA PRO A 40 35.28 15.82 -1.51
C PRO A 40 34.66 14.58 -0.84
N ASP A 41 34.41 13.52 -1.62
CA ASP A 41 34.68 12.16 -1.17
C ASP A 41 34.78 11.21 -2.38
N GLY A 42 35.86 10.41 -2.43
CA GLY A 42 36.10 9.42 -3.49
C GLY A 42 35.22 8.18 -3.37
N SER A 43 34.49 8.04 -2.26
CA SER A 43 33.57 6.92 -1.98
C SER A 43 32.27 6.99 -2.80
N GLU A 44 31.68 8.17 -2.97
CA GLU A 44 30.41 8.36 -3.70
C GLU A 44 30.53 8.07 -5.21
N LYS A 45 31.70 8.29 -5.82
CA LYS A 45 31.91 8.00 -7.24
C LYS A 45 31.91 6.49 -7.53
N LYS A 46 32.45 5.67 -6.63
CA LYS A 46 32.45 4.21 -6.78
C LYS A 46 31.09 3.57 -6.52
N GLU A 47 30.24 4.16 -5.66
CA GLU A 47 28.86 3.68 -5.47
C GLU A 47 27.93 4.09 -6.62
N LYS A 48 28.17 5.25 -7.27
CA LYS A 48 27.39 5.69 -8.45
C LYS A 48 27.52 4.76 -9.66
N GLU A 49 28.68 4.13 -9.88
CA GLU A 49 28.91 3.23 -11.03
C GLU A 49 28.15 1.89 -10.95
N LYS A 50 27.66 1.47 -9.77
CA LYS A 50 26.90 0.22 -9.60
C LYS A 50 25.37 0.38 -9.73
N GLU A 51 24.85 1.61 -9.72
CA GLU A 51 23.40 1.87 -9.73
C GLU A 51 22.81 2.08 -11.13
N GLU A 52 23.63 2.14 -12.18
CA GLU A 52 23.17 2.45 -13.54
C GLU A 52 22.86 1.18 -14.35
N PHE A 53 21.95 1.27 -15.31
CA PHE A 53 21.62 0.16 -16.20
C PHE A 53 22.74 -0.06 -17.22
N GLY A 54 23.42 -1.20 -17.15
CA GLY A 54 24.33 -1.64 -18.20
C GLY A 54 23.61 -1.95 -19.51
N ILE A 55 24.37 -2.14 -20.59
CA ILE A 55 23.84 -2.40 -21.95
C ILE A 55 22.88 -3.59 -21.95
N GLU A 56 23.20 -4.66 -21.22
CA GLU A 56 22.35 -5.84 -21.09
C GLU A 56 21.01 -5.51 -20.43
N GLY A 57 20.99 -4.76 -19.33
CA GLY A 57 19.76 -4.33 -18.69
C GLY A 57 18.92 -3.39 -19.56
N GLN A 58 19.57 -2.52 -20.34
CA GLN A 58 18.87 -1.69 -21.34
C GLN A 58 18.25 -2.54 -22.45
N ASN A 59 18.95 -3.60 -22.90
CA ASN A 59 18.40 -4.57 -23.84
C ASN A 59 17.19 -5.31 -23.24
N MET A 60 17.27 -5.72 -21.97
CA MET A 60 16.13 -6.33 -21.29
C MET A 60 14.94 -5.38 -21.17
N CYS A 61 15.16 -4.09 -20.97
CA CYS A 61 14.08 -3.09 -21.01
C CYS A 61 13.38 -3.06 -22.38
N ARG A 62 14.14 -3.10 -23.49
CA ARG A 62 13.57 -3.15 -24.85
C ARG A 62 12.74 -4.41 -25.07
N VAL A 63 13.27 -5.57 -24.68
CA VAL A 63 12.57 -6.85 -24.79
C VAL A 63 11.31 -6.87 -23.91
N PHE A 64 11.41 -6.36 -22.68
CA PHE A 64 10.29 -6.26 -21.75
C PHE A 64 9.15 -5.40 -22.32
N VAL A 65 9.46 -4.19 -22.80
CA VAL A 65 8.45 -3.32 -23.42
C VAL A 65 7.82 -4.01 -24.61
N LYS A 66 8.63 -4.55 -25.53
CA LYS A 66 8.13 -5.26 -26.72
C LYS A 66 7.16 -6.39 -26.37
N ASN A 67 7.54 -7.26 -25.42
CA ASN A 67 6.75 -8.42 -25.04
C ASN A 67 5.42 -8.02 -24.39
N TYR A 68 5.44 -7.09 -23.43
CA TYR A 68 4.23 -6.72 -22.70
C TYR A 68 3.35 -5.71 -23.45
N SER A 69 3.91 -4.89 -24.35
CA SER A 69 3.13 -4.12 -25.33
C SER A 69 2.37 -5.04 -26.28
N ALA A 70 2.98 -6.15 -26.72
CA ALA A 70 2.31 -7.13 -27.59
C ALA A 70 1.17 -7.90 -26.87
N ILE A 71 1.31 -8.14 -25.56
CA ILE A 71 0.21 -8.69 -24.73
C ILE A 71 -0.93 -7.68 -24.59
N GLY A 72 -0.58 -6.39 -24.46
CA GLY A 72 -1.52 -5.29 -24.34
C GLY A 72 -2.27 -5.26 -23.00
N LEU A 73 -3.00 -4.16 -22.77
CA LEU A 73 -3.70 -3.94 -21.50
C LEU A 73 -4.71 -5.06 -21.19
N HIS A 74 -5.50 -5.48 -22.17
CA HIS A 74 -6.50 -6.52 -21.98
C HIS A 74 -5.88 -7.88 -21.62
N GLY A 75 -4.79 -8.28 -22.29
CA GLY A 75 -4.08 -9.51 -21.97
C GLY A 75 -3.50 -9.50 -20.55
N LEU A 76 -2.96 -8.36 -20.12
CA LEU A 76 -2.48 -8.18 -18.75
C LEU A 76 -3.58 -8.26 -17.69
N ARG A 77 -4.78 -7.73 -18.00
CA ARG A 77 -5.95 -7.88 -17.11
C ARG A 77 -6.33 -9.36 -16.94
N LYS A 78 -6.35 -10.14 -18.02
CA LYS A 78 -6.58 -11.60 -17.96
C LYS A 78 -5.55 -12.28 -17.06
N GLN A 79 -4.26 -11.97 -17.23
CA GLN A 79 -3.20 -12.50 -16.36
C GLN A 79 -3.43 -12.18 -14.87
N PHE A 80 -3.87 -10.97 -14.55
CA PHE A 80 -4.15 -10.60 -13.16
C PHE A 80 -5.32 -11.39 -12.55
N VAL A 81 -6.39 -11.58 -13.30
CA VAL A 81 -7.56 -12.38 -12.87
C VAL A 81 -7.13 -13.82 -12.60
N ASP A 82 -6.34 -14.40 -13.51
CA ASP A 82 -5.85 -15.78 -13.38
C ASP A 82 -4.93 -15.98 -12.16
N MET A 83 -4.27 -14.93 -11.65
CA MET A 83 -3.47 -15.03 -10.43
C MET A 83 -4.32 -15.11 -9.16
N LYS A 84 -5.60 -14.70 -9.20
CA LYS A 84 -6.47 -14.72 -8.00
C LYS A 84 -6.83 -16.14 -7.56
N THR A 85 -6.70 -17.13 -8.44
CA THR A 85 -7.00 -18.55 -8.15
C THR A 85 -5.82 -19.30 -7.55
N VAL A 86 -4.62 -18.70 -7.51
CA VAL A 86 -3.39 -19.35 -7.05
C VAL A 86 -3.12 -18.99 -5.59
N GLY A 87 -3.18 -20.00 -4.72
CA GLY A 87 -2.82 -19.88 -3.30
C GLY A 87 -1.31 -20.00 -3.04
N PRO A 88 -0.82 -19.64 -1.83
CA PRO A 88 0.55 -19.89 -1.45
C PRO A 88 0.81 -21.39 -1.19
N PRO A 89 2.04 -21.87 -1.39
CA PRO A 89 2.43 -23.24 -1.03
C PRO A 89 2.22 -23.54 0.45
N ASP A 90 2.32 -22.52 1.32
CA ASP A 90 2.12 -22.62 2.76
C ASP A 90 1.20 -21.47 3.23
N PRO A 91 -0.11 -21.73 3.42
CA PRO A 91 -1.08 -20.71 3.81
C PRO A 91 -1.21 -20.55 5.34
N ARG A 92 -0.31 -21.11 6.16
CA ARG A 92 -0.40 -21.03 7.63
C ARG A 92 -0.41 -19.57 8.11
N ARG A 93 -1.33 -19.28 9.03
CA ARG A 93 -1.61 -17.94 9.57
C ARG A 93 -2.13 -17.99 11.01
N SER A 94 -1.74 -18.99 11.77
CA SER A 94 -2.18 -19.25 13.13
C SER A 94 -1.90 -18.06 14.06
N ALA A 95 -0.76 -17.39 13.91
CA ALA A 95 -0.42 -16.21 14.71
C ALA A 95 -1.33 -15.03 14.38
N PHE A 96 -1.71 -14.87 13.11
CA PHE A 96 -2.68 -13.86 12.69
C PHE A 96 -4.07 -14.12 13.29
N GLU A 97 -4.53 -15.37 13.24
CA GLU A 97 -5.84 -15.77 13.78
C GLU A 97 -5.91 -15.58 15.30
N ALA A 98 -4.81 -15.81 16.02
CA ALA A 98 -4.71 -15.62 17.47
C ALA A 98 -4.60 -14.15 17.93
N ASN A 99 -4.30 -13.20 17.03
CA ASN A 99 -4.03 -11.79 17.37
C ASN A 99 -4.92 -10.83 16.55
N ALA A 100 -6.22 -11.15 16.43
CA ALA A 100 -7.16 -10.41 15.60
C ALA A 100 -7.32 -8.93 16.00
N ASP A 101 -7.14 -8.59 17.28
CA ASP A 101 -7.17 -7.22 17.82
C ASP A 101 -5.99 -6.36 17.35
N LYS A 102 -4.90 -6.98 16.88
CA LYS A 102 -3.73 -6.32 16.31
C LYS A 102 -3.79 -6.20 14.78
N CYS A 103 -4.89 -6.66 14.16
CA CYS A 103 -5.05 -6.72 12.72
C CYS A 103 -6.04 -5.65 12.24
N ARG A 104 -5.60 -4.75 11.36
CA ARG A 104 -6.46 -3.68 10.82
C ARG A 104 -7.60 -4.22 9.96
N TYR A 105 -7.35 -5.33 9.25
CA TYR A 105 -8.29 -5.94 8.32
C TYR A 105 -8.31 -7.46 8.53
N LYS A 106 -9.50 -8.02 8.78
CA LYS A 106 -9.69 -9.46 9.03
C LYS A 106 -9.50 -10.31 7.78
N ASP A 107 -9.72 -9.73 6.61
CA ASP A 107 -9.61 -10.34 5.29
C ASP A 107 -8.20 -10.26 4.69
N ILE A 108 -7.22 -9.72 5.43
CA ILE A 108 -5.82 -9.60 4.98
C ILE A 108 -4.93 -10.46 5.88
N PRO A 109 -4.64 -11.71 5.49
CA PRO A 109 -3.81 -12.62 6.30
C PRO A 109 -2.37 -12.12 6.47
N CYS A 110 -1.77 -12.43 7.62
CA CYS A 110 -0.33 -12.38 7.82
C CYS A 110 0.20 -13.82 7.82
N TRP A 111 1.10 -14.16 6.90
CA TRP A 111 1.63 -15.53 6.79
C TRP A 111 2.62 -15.84 7.91
N ASP A 112 2.47 -17.00 8.55
CA ASP A 112 3.34 -17.43 9.65
C ASP A 112 4.79 -17.59 9.18
N ARG A 113 4.99 -18.15 7.98
CA ARG A 113 6.32 -18.48 7.43
C ARG A 113 7.25 -17.27 7.31
N SER A 114 6.70 -16.09 6.99
CA SER A 114 7.46 -14.87 6.70
C SER A 114 7.19 -13.74 7.69
N ARG A 115 6.35 -13.95 8.72
CA ARG A 115 6.02 -12.89 9.67
C ARG A 115 7.26 -12.41 10.42
N VAL A 116 7.28 -11.12 10.76
CA VAL A 116 8.26 -10.59 11.71
C VAL A 116 7.87 -11.04 13.12
N ILE A 117 8.84 -11.55 13.87
CA ILE A 117 8.66 -12.01 15.26
C ILE A 117 9.32 -10.99 16.19
N LEU A 118 8.53 -10.36 17.06
CA LEU A 118 9.04 -9.44 18.07
C LEU A 118 9.61 -10.25 19.24
N LYS A 119 10.87 -9.98 19.61
CA LYS A 119 11.61 -10.72 20.64
C LYS A 119 11.72 -9.97 21.97
N TRP A 120 11.65 -8.65 21.92
CA TRP A 120 11.83 -7.77 23.08
C TRP A 120 10.63 -6.82 23.22
N PRO A 121 10.18 -6.47 24.44
CA PRO A 121 10.66 -6.99 25.72
C PRO A 121 10.15 -8.40 26.00
N GLU A 122 10.82 -9.09 26.93
CA GLU A 122 10.41 -10.42 27.39
C GLU A 122 8.99 -10.35 28.00
N GLY A 123 8.18 -11.38 27.78
CA GLY A 123 6.79 -11.45 28.24
C GLY A 123 5.78 -10.63 27.40
N ALA A 124 6.24 -9.78 26.48
CA ALA A 124 5.35 -9.12 25.53
C ALA A 124 5.01 -10.05 24.35
N SER A 125 3.83 -9.82 23.74
CA SER A 125 3.41 -10.52 22.52
C SER A 125 4.47 -10.40 21.42
N ASP A 126 4.69 -11.52 20.71
CA ASP A 126 5.65 -11.64 19.61
C ASP A 126 5.06 -11.21 18.25
N PHE A 127 3.75 -10.91 18.22
CA PHE A 127 3.01 -10.68 17.00
C PHE A 127 2.99 -9.20 16.59
N ILE A 128 3.28 -8.99 15.32
CA ILE A 128 2.98 -7.77 14.56
C ILE A 128 2.53 -8.19 13.16
N HIS A 129 1.56 -7.48 12.58
CA HIS A 129 1.07 -7.74 11.21
C HIS A 129 2.05 -7.24 10.15
N ALA A 130 3.22 -7.88 10.09
CA ALA A 130 4.30 -7.56 9.17
C ALA A 130 4.92 -8.84 8.62
N ASN A 131 5.25 -8.86 7.33
CA ASN A 131 6.00 -9.94 6.69
C ASN A 131 7.29 -9.41 6.09
N ARG A 132 8.35 -10.20 6.22
CA ARG A 132 9.64 -9.96 5.58
C ARG A 132 9.63 -10.52 4.16
N ILE A 133 10.03 -9.68 3.22
CA ILE A 133 10.22 -10.03 1.81
C ILE A 133 11.70 -10.19 1.57
N LYS A 134 12.08 -11.37 1.07
CA LYS A 134 13.43 -11.73 0.63
C LYS A 134 13.40 -12.13 -0.83
N HIS A 135 14.40 -11.68 -1.57
CA HIS A 135 14.61 -12.06 -2.96
C HIS A 135 16.06 -11.71 -3.35
N ASP A 136 16.68 -12.51 -4.21
CA ASP A 136 18.05 -12.30 -4.70
C ASP A 136 18.27 -10.97 -5.44
N PHE A 137 17.20 -10.31 -5.88
CA PHE A 137 17.28 -9.01 -6.53
C PHE A 137 17.34 -7.85 -5.52
N LEU A 138 17.05 -8.08 -4.24
CA LEU A 138 17.08 -7.05 -3.21
C LEU A 138 18.43 -7.02 -2.49
N ASN A 139 18.96 -5.83 -2.26
CA ASN A 139 20.20 -5.64 -1.48
C ASN A 139 19.97 -5.78 0.03
N VAL A 140 18.73 -5.53 0.47
CA VAL A 140 18.29 -5.58 1.86
C VAL A 140 16.90 -6.19 1.94
N ASP A 141 16.58 -6.81 3.07
CA ASP A 141 15.23 -7.28 3.35
C ASP A 141 14.24 -6.10 3.36
N ILE A 142 13.05 -6.30 2.76
CA ILE A 142 11.95 -5.34 2.88
C ILE A 142 10.91 -5.89 3.85
N ILE A 143 10.47 -5.10 4.81
CA ILE A 143 9.40 -5.45 5.73
C ILE A 143 8.11 -4.75 5.28
N CYS A 144 7.15 -5.53 4.81
CA CYS A 144 5.82 -5.06 4.46
C CYS A 144 4.89 -5.18 5.66
N THR A 145 4.25 -4.08 6.07
CA THR A 145 3.37 -4.07 7.25
C THR A 145 2.11 -3.23 7.02
N GLN A 146 1.09 -3.44 7.84
CA GLN A 146 -0.10 -2.57 7.86
C GLN A 146 0.23 -1.19 8.44
N GLY A 147 -0.63 -0.21 8.18
CA GLY A 147 -0.59 1.08 8.88
C GLY A 147 -0.89 0.85 10.37
N PRO A 148 -0.01 1.24 11.30
CA PRO A 148 -0.18 0.97 12.73
C PRO A 148 -1.56 1.39 13.25
N LEU A 149 -2.13 0.56 14.12
CA LEU A 149 -3.30 0.86 14.95
C LEU A 149 -2.81 1.51 16.25
N GLU A 150 -3.70 2.15 17.00
CA GLU A 150 -3.40 2.75 18.31
C GLU A 150 -2.75 1.75 19.27
N ASN A 151 -3.29 0.53 19.37
CA ASN A 151 -2.76 -0.54 20.22
C ASN A 151 -1.50 -1.22 19.66
N THR A 152 -1.08 -0.93 18.43
CA THR A 152 0.11 -1.54 17.80
C THR A 152 1.23 -0.54 17.52
N ILE A 153 1.11 0.73 17.94
CA ILE A 153 2.19 1.73 17.77
C ILE A 153 3.47 1.26 18.46
N GLY A 154 3.35 0.77 19.70
CA GLY A 154 4.50 0.27 20.45
C GLY A 154 5.14 -0.95 19.78
N ASP A 155 4.33 -1.89 19.27
CA ASP A 155 4.81 -3.05 18.51
C ASP A 155 5.55 -2.65 17.23
N PHE A 156 5.06 -1.62 16.52
CA PHE A 156 5.74 -1.07 15.35
C PHE A 156 7.13 -0.51 15.69
N TRP A 157 7.25 0.26 16.78
CA TRP A 157 8.54 0.80 17.20
C TRP A 157 9.48 -0.25 17.78
N ARG A 158 8.96 -1.30 18.43
CA ARG A 158 9.72 -2.50 18.80
C ARG A 158 10.33 -3.15 17.56
N MET A 159 9.56 -3.31 16.48
CA MET A 159 10.05 -3.83 15.20
C MET A 159 11.14 -2.93 14.60
N VAL A 160 10.91 -1.61 14.50
CA VAL A 160 11.88 -0.65 13.97
C VAL A 160 13.22 -0.75 14.73
N TRP A 161 13.14 -0.78 16.06
CA TRP A 161 14.30 -0.84 16.93
C TRP A 161 15.05 -2.17 16.83
N GLN A 162 14.34 -3.30 16.93
CA GLN A 162 14.89 -4.65 16.84
C GLN A 162 15.61 -4.87 15.51
N GLU A 163 14.98 -4.46 14.41
CA GLU A 163 15.47 -4.68 13.05
C GLU A 163 16.46 -3.60 12.59
N LYS A 164 16.80 -2.64 13.48
CA LYS A 164 17.72 -1.52 13.22
C LYS A 164 17.34 -0.76 11.94
N VAL A 165 16.04 -0.59 11.71
CA VAL A 165 15.50 0.03 10.49
C VAL A 165 15.88 1.51 10.46
N LYS A 166 16.48 1.94 9.35
CA LYS A 166 16.85 3.35 9.13
C LYS A 166 15.95 4.08 8.14
N SER A 167 15.10 3.36 7.41
CA SER A 167 14.21 3.93 6.41
C SER A 167 12.82 3.34 6.52
N ILE A 168 11.81 4.22 6.60
CA ILE A 168 10.39 3.87 6.60
C ILE A 168 9.73 4.59 5.44
N LEU A 169 9.02 3.85 4.59
CA LEU A 169 8.22 4.38 3.50
C LEU A 169 6.73 4.23 3.83
N MET A 170 6.06 5.35 4.07
CA MET A 170 4.62 5.45 4.30
C MET A 170 3.94 5.84 3.00
N LEU A 171 3.02 5.01 2.51
CA LEU A 171 2.36 5.19 1.21
C LEU A 171 0.90 5.60 1.31
N CYS A 172 0.44 6.05 2.47
CA CYS A 172 -0.92 6.52 2.69
C CYS A 172 -0.97 7.68 3.68
N GLN A 173 -2.06 8.43 3.69
CA GLN A 173 -2.35 9.39 4.75
C GLN A 173 -2.94 8.70 5.99
N VAL A 174 -3.02 9.42 7.11
CA VAL A 174 -3.73 8.97 8.32
C VAL A 174 -5.22 8.76 8.01
N VAL A 175 -5.84 9.73 7.31
CA VAL A 175 -7.22 9.68 6.87
C VAL A 175 -7.29 9.95 5.37
N GLU A 176 -8.04 9.12 4.64
CA GLU A 176 -8.29 9.30 3.21
C GLU A 176 -9.78 9.06 2.94
N GLN A 177 -10.42 9.98 2.20
CA GLN A 177 -11.87 9.91 1.89
C GLN A 177 -12.74 9.67 3.15
N GLY A 178 -12.40 10.30 4.28
CA GLY A 178 -13.11 10.16 5.55
C GLY A 178 -12.89 8.82 6.28
N LYS A 179 -12.01 7.95 5.78
CA LYS A 179 -11.69 6.65 6.41
C LYS A 179 -10.29 6.66 6.99
N THR A 180 -10.14 6.19 8.23
CA THR A 180 -8.84 6.00 8.87
C THR A 180 -8.06 4.89 8.17
N LYS A 181 -6.88 5.22 7.65
CA LYS A 181 -5.99 4.31 6.93
C LYS A 181 -4.78 3.92 7.76
N CYS A 182 -4.35 4.81 8.65
CA CYS A 182 -3.21 4.66 9.55
C CYS A 182 -3.47 5.52 10.80
N THR A 183 -2.83 5.22 11.93
CA THR A 183 -2.79 6.11 13.08
C THR A 183 -1.53 6.99 13.01
N GLN A 184 -1.54 8.18 13.62
CA GLN A 184 -0.34 9.00 13.78
C GLN A 184 0.62 8.30 14.76
N TYR A 185 1.53 7.49 14.22
CA TYR A 185 2.42 6.63 15.01
C TYR A 185 3.82 7.21 15.22
N TYR A 186 4.07 8.43 14.76
CA TYR A 186 5.34 9.15 14.90
C TYR A 186 5.07 10.61 15.31
N PRO A 187 6.01 11.31 15.96
CA PRO A 187 5.85 12.73 16.30
C PRO A 187 5.75 13.57 15.01
N ALA A 188 4.68 14.36 14.90
CA ALA A 188 4.33 15.08 13.67
C ALA A 188 5.02 16.44 13.55
N GLU A 189 5.50 17.00 14.66
CA GLU A 189 6.10 18.33 14.72
C GLU A 189 7.54 18.27 15.24
N VAL A 190 8.39 19.16 14.73
CA VAL A 190 9.80 19.24 15.18
C VAL A 190 9.86 19.53 16.68
N GLY A 191 10.65 18.73 17.40
CA GLY A 191 10.76 18.80 18.87
C GLY A 191 9.72 17.98 19.61
N GLN A 192 8.66 17.51 18.95
CA GLN A 192 7.69 16.60 19.57
C GLN A 192 8.33 15.21 19.79
N GLU A 193 7.93 14.58 20.89
CA GLU A 193 8.37 13.26 21.29
C GLU A 193 7.18 12.34 21.57
N MET A 194 7.42 11.03 21.44
CA MET A 194 6.53 9.99 21.93
C MET A 194 7.33 8.83 22.48
N SER A 195 6.76 8.10 23.45
CA SER A 195 7.47 7.05 24.16
C SER A 195 6.69 5.75 24.21
N HIS A 196 7.35 4.64 23.86
CA HIS A 196 6.77 3.30 23.89
C HIS A 196 7.84 2.29 24.32
N PHE A 197 7.53 1.43 25.29
CA PHE A 197 8.44 0.38 25.77
C PHE A 197 9.84 0.90 26.20
N GLY A 198 9.94 2.15 26.67
CA GLY A 198 11.23 2.76 27.01
C GLY A 198 12.03 3.27 25.80
N LEU A 199 11.47 3.18 24.58
CA LEU A 199 11.95 3.90 23.41
C LEU A 199 11.40 5.33 23.46
N THR A 200 12.24 6.32 23.22
CA THR A 200 11.82 7.72 23.02
C THR A 200 12.07 8.09 21.56
N ILE A 201 11.02 8.46 20.83
CA ILE A 201 11.05 8.85 19.42
C ILE A 201 10.86 10.36 19.35
N THR A 202 11.85 11.09 18.86
CA THR A 202 11.81 12.54 18.69
C THR A 202 11.80 12.90 17.20
N CYS A 203 10.92 13.82 16.79
CA CYS A 203 11.03 14.46 15.49
C CYS A 203 12.09 15.56 15.53
N ARG A 204 13.11 15.46 14.66
CA ARG A 204 14.23 16.40 14.63
C ARG A 204 14.14 17.37 13.46
N GLU A 205 13.57 16.94 12.36
CA GLU A 205 13.56 17.70 11.12
C GLU A 205 12.40 17.21 10.24
N ILE A 206 11.79 18.14 9.51
CA ILE A 206 10.77 17.86 8.50
C ILE A 206 11.18 18.61 7.23
N ASP A 207 11.33 17.87 6.14
CA ASP A 207 11.57 18.40 4.80
C ASP A 207 10.34 18.13 3.93
N ASN A 208 9.75 19.21 3.40
CA ASN A 208 8.59 19.21 2.53
C ASN A 208 8.86 19.89 1.18
N ASN A 209 10.13 19.98 0.76
CA ASN A 209 10.52 20.61 -0.50
C ASN A 209 10.07 19.79 -1.73
N ASP A 210 9.86 18.48 -1.59
CA ASP A 210 9.31 17.64 -2.66
C ASP A 210 7.78 17.60 -2.58
N LYS A 211 7.11 18.02 -3.67
CA LYS A 211 5.64 17.99 -3.74
C LYS A 211 5.01 16.61 -3.54
N ASN A 212 5.77 15.52 -3.78
CA ASN A 212 5.28 14.15 -3.63
C ASN A 212 5.61 13.55 -2.26
N PHE A 213 6.60 14.07 -1.56
CA PHE A 213 7.15 13.43 -0.36
C PHE A 213 7.33 14.41 0.78
N VAL A 214 6.92 14.00 1.97
CA VAL A 214 7.33 14.63 3.22
C VAL A 214 8.33 13.71 3.89
N VAL A 215 9.53 14.23 4.19
CA VAL A 215 10.60 13.48 4.85
C VAL A 215 10.72 13.96 6.28
N THR A 216 10.52 13.06 7.24
CA THR A 216 10.70 13.34 8.67
C THR A 216 11.93 12.59 9.18
N LYS A 217 12.88 13.32 9.78
CA LYS A 217 14.03 12.74 10.46
C LYS A 217 13.67 12.47 11.92
N LEU A 218 13.62 11.19 12.26
CA LEU A 218 13.27 10.71 13.59
C LEU A 218 14.53 10.20 14.29
N HIS A 219 14.73 10.62 15.54
CA HIS A 219 15.73 10.03 16.42
C HIS A 219 15.03 9.15 17.43
N VAL A 220 15.46 7.88 17.50
CA VAL A 220 14.97 6.90 18.47
C VAL A 220 16.07 6.65 19.47
N VAL A 221 15.77 6.86 20.75
CA VAL A 221 16.67 6.57 21.88
C VAL A 221 16.17 5.31 22.57
N GLY A 222 17.07 4.34 22.74
CA GLY A 222 16.77 3.05 23.36
C GLY A 222 16.56 3.12 24.88
N PRO A 223 16.10 2.03 25.50
CA PRO A 223 16.03 1.94 26.95
C PRO A 223 17.42 2.14 27.56
N GLY A 224 17.52 2.98 28.59
CA GLY A 224 18.81 3.34 29.21
C GLY A 224 19.59 4.44 28.49
N GLY A 225 19.12 4.95 27.35
CA GLY A 225 19.61 6.20 26.75
C GLY A 225 20.93 6.12 25.96
N THR A 226 21.60 4.96 25.97
CA THR A 226 22.92 4.77 25.37
C THR A 226 22.86 4.53 23.86
N GLU A 227 22.01 3.60 23.42
CA GLU A 227 21.84 3.30 22.01
C GLU A 227 20.90 4.32 21.35
N LYS A 228 21.26 4.73 20.12
CA LYS A 228 20.48 5.69 19.33
C LYS A 228 20.36 5.20 17.89
N LEU A 229 19.18 5.39 17.32
CA LEU A 229 18.88 5.05 15.93
C LEU A 229 18.31 6.30 15.22
N SER A 230 18.92 6.69 14.10
CA SER A 230 18.40 7.74 13.24
C SER A 230 17.58 7.10 12.11
N VAL A 231 16.30 7.44 12.03
CA VAL A 231 15.34 6.89 11.07
C VAL A 231 14.86 8.00 10.14
N ARG A 232 14.89 7.77 8.83
CA ARG A 232 14.25 8.62 7.83
C ARG A 232 12.88 8.05 7.49
N HIS A 233 11.84 8.75 7.90
CA HIS A 233 10.47 8.47 7.52
C HIS A 233 10.14 9.27 6.26
N ARG A 234 9.69 8.60 5.20
CA ARG A 234 9.28 9.24 3.95
C ARG A 234 7.82 8.92 3.69
N ASN A 235 6.97 9.93 3.79
CA ASN A 235 5.56 9.83 3.47
C ASN A 235 5.32 10.26 2.02
N TRP A 236 4.80 9.36 1.19
CA TRP A 236 4.33 9.70 -0.15
C TRP A 236 2.92 10.25 -0.10
N VAL A 237 2.81 11.58 -0.18
CA VAL A 237 1.57 12.30 0.09
C VAL A 237 0.64 12.47 -1.12
N THR A 238 1.14 12.25 -2.33
CA THR A 238 0.38 12.42 -3.59
C THR A 238 -0.13 11.12 -4.21
N TRP A 239 0.06 9.95 -3.57
CA TRP A 239 -0.54 8.70 -4.02
C TRP A 239 -2.02 8.67 -3.58
N PRO A 240 -3.00 8.73 -4.51
CA PRO A 240 -4.41 8.77 -4.13
C PRO A 240 -4.93 7.44 -3.58
N ASP A 241 -6.01 7.48 -2.79
CA ASP A 241 -6.66 6.25 -2.33
C ASP A 241 -7.42 5.54 -3.45
N LYS A 242 -7.16 4.23 -3.56
CA LYS A 242 -7.74 3.32 -4.57
C LYS A 242 -7.47 3.75 -6.02
N ASP A 243 -6.35 4.43 -6.23
CA ASP A 243 -5.90 4.87 -7.54
C ASP A 243 -4.38 4.69 -7.64
N VAL A 244 -3.84 5.01 -8.80
CA VAL A 244 -2.42 4.94 -9.13
C VAL A 244 -1.77 6.33 -9.07
N PRO A 245 -0.45 6.43 -8.83
CA PRO A 245 0.23 7.71 -8.87
C PRO A 245 0.22 8.33 -10.28
N LYS A 246 -0.08 9.63 -10.36
CA LYS A 246 0.00 10.41 -11.61
C LYS A 246 1.43 10.66 -12.10
N SER A 247 2.41 10.61 -11.18
CA SER A 247 3.81 10.76 -11.53
C SER A 247 4.43 9.37 -11.70
N PRO A 248 4.80 8.95 -12.93
CA PRO A 248 5.43 7.65 -13.14
C PRO A 248 6.85 7.59 -12.55
N MET A 249 7.48 8.75 -12.31
CA MET A 249 8.87 8.83 -11.82
C MET A 249 8.99 8.88 -10.29
N ALA A 250 7.94 9.34 -9.59
CA ALA A 250 7.92 9.36 -8.14
C ALA A 250 8.29 8.01 -7.48
N PRO A 251 7.76 6.83 -7.89
CA PRO A 251 8.13 5.60 -7.22
C PRO A 251 9.63 5.30 -7.34
N PHE A 252 10.24 5.53 -8.51
CA PHE A 252 11.67 5.26 -8.71
C PHE A 252 12.58 6.19 -7.90
N ARG A 253 12.17 7.46 -7.68
CA ARG A 253 12.90 8.36 -6.76
C ARG A 253 12.85 7.84 -5.31
N LEU A 254 11.72 7.29 -4.89
CA LEU A 254 11.58 6.71 -3.57
C LEU A 254 12.40 5.41 -3.43
N LEU A 255 12.34 4.54 -4.44
CA LEU A 255 13.07 3.27 -4.51
C LEU A 255 14.59 3.45 -4.55
N GLN A 256 15.08 4.53 -5.16
CA GLN A 256 16.51 4.87 -5.13
C GLN A 256 17.06 4.97 -3.70
N HIS A 257 16.26 5.44 -2.74
CA HIS A 257 16.68 5.46 -1.34
C HIS A 257 16.79 4.07 -0.73
N ILE A 258 15.93 3.13 -1.12
CA ILE A 258 15.96 1.74 -0.63
C ILE A 258 17.26 1.05 -1.04
N ARG A 259 17.67 1.23 -2.30
CA ARG A 259 18.85 0.55 -2.88
C ARG A 259 20.17 0.91 -2.19
N ARG A 260 20.20 2.06 -1.51
CA ARG A 260 21.36 2.59 -0.76
C ARG A 260 21.34 2.21 0.73
N GLU A 261 20.25 1.63 1.22
CA GLU A 261 20.19 1.19 2.60
C GLU A 261 21.01 -0.09 2.81
N LYS A 262 21.54 -0.25 4.02
CA LYS A 262 22.29 -1.44 4.47
C LYS A 262 21.54 -2.24 5.53
N HIS A 263 20.39 -1.74 5.94
CA HIS A 263 19.51 -2.32 6.95
C HIS A 263 18.13 -2.57 6.32
N PRO A 264 17.31 -3.45 6.93
CA PRO A 264 15.95 -3.65 6.46
C PRO A 264 15.18 -2.34 6.33
N VAL A 265 14.34 -2.26 5.29
CA VAL A 265 13.48 -1.10 5.03
C VAL A 265 12.03 -1.49 5.29
N ILE A 266 11.30 -0.64 6.01
CA ILE A 266 9.86 -0.82 6.18
C ILE A 266 9.11 -0.09 5.07
N ILE A 267 8.16 -0.77 4.44
CA ILE A 267 7.19 -0.17 3.53
C ILE A 267 5.80 -0.50 4.03
N HIS A 268 4.94 0.50 4.18
CA HIS A 268 3.56 0.28 4.58
C HIS A 268 2.60 1.22 3.86
N CYS A 269 1.34 0.81 3.84
CA CYS A 269 0.21 1.64 3.45
C CYS A 269 -0.87 1.44 4.52
N SER A 270 -2.14 1.26 4.14
CA SER A 270 -3.19 0.92 5.11
C SER A 270 -3.16 -0.57 5.48
N ALA A 271 -3.41 -1.46 4.52
CA ALA A 271 -3.37 -2.91 4.74
C ALA A 271 -1.95 -3.50 4.60
N GLY A 272 -1.01 -2.76 4.00
CA GLY A 272 0.34 -3.25 3.74
C GLY A 272 0.43 -4.25 2.58
N VAL A 273 -0.50 -4.20 1.62
CA VAL A 273 -0.56 -5.17 0.50
C VAL A 273 -0.74 -4.52 -0.86
N GLY A 274 -1.65 -3.53 -1.01
CA GLY A 274 -1.90 -2.85 -2.29
C GLY A 274 -0.73 -1.99 -2.75
N ARG A 275 -0.70 -0.70 -2.34
CA ARG A 275 0.39 0.24 -2.68
C ARG A 275 1.77 -0.29 -2.26
N THR A 276 1.84 -0.92 -1.09
CA THR A 276 3.06 -1.57 -0.58
C THR A 276 3.55 -2.65 -1.53
N GLY A 277 2.69 -3.60 -1.90
CA GLY A 277 3.05 -4.67 -2.84
C GLY A 277 3.38 -4.13 -4.23
N THR A 278 2.67 -3.10 -4.71
CA THR A 278 2.99 -2.42 -5.97
C THR A 278 4.40 -1.85 -5.97
N LEU A 279 4.79 -1.14 -4.90
CA LEU A 279 6.12 -0.54 -4.81
C LEU A 279 7.22 -1.61 -4.72
N VAL A 280 6.99 -2.69 -3.98
CA VAL A 280 7.95 -3.82 -3.86
C VAL A 280 8.06 -4.58 -5.18
N ALA A 281 6.94 -4.91 -5.83
CA ALA A 281 6.95 -5.57 -7.13
C ALA A 281 7.68 -4.71 -8.19
N LEU A 282 7.46 -3.40 -8.18
CA LEU A 282 8.16 -2.48 -9.08
C LEU A 282 9.68 -2.48 -8.84
N GLU A 283 10.13 -2.56 -7.58
CA GLU A 283 11.55 -2.68 -7.26
C GLU A 283 12.15 -4.00 -7.77
N LEU A 284 11.46 -5.12 -7.53
CA LEU A 284 11.91 -6.43 -7.98
C LEU A 284 12.02 -6.49 -9.52
N LEU A 285 11.02 -5.93 -10.23
CA LEU A 285 11.05 -5.84 -11.69
C LEU A 285 12.18 -4.94 -12.19
N TYR A 286 12.35 -3.76 -11.57
CA TYR A 286 13.45 -2.85 -11.90
C TYR A 286 14.80 -3.55 -11.73
N ARG A 287 15.01 -4.22 -10.59
CA ARG A 287 16.28 -4.88 -10.26
C ARG A 287 16.55 -6.10 -11.14
N SER A 288 15.51 -6.86 -11.49
CA SER A 288 15.59 -7.96 -12.46
C SER A 288 16.11 -7.44 -13.81
N LEU A 289 15.45 -6.42 -14.36
CA LEU A 289 15.85 -5.79 -15.62
C LEU A 289 17.25 -5.17 -15.52
N GLN A 290 17.56 -4.49 -14.41
CA GLN A 290 18.88 -3.90 -14.18
C GLN A 290 19.99 -4.96 -14.22
N ASN A 291 19.71 -6.15 -13.69
CA ASN A 291 20.63 -7.28 -13.65
C ASN A 291 20.66 -8.10 -14.94
N GLY A 292 20.03 -7.62 -16.03
CA GLY A 292 20.03 -8.33 -17.31
C GLY A 292 19.09 -9.54 -17.35
N VAL A 293 18.18 -9.68 -16.38
CA VAL A 293 17.19 -10.75 -16.34
C VAL A 293 15.84 -10.21 -16.82
N LEU A 294 15.21 -10.90 -17.77
CA LEU A 294 13.85 -10.59 -18.18
C LEU A 294 12.86 -11.22 -17.17
N PRO A 295 12.08 -10.42 -16.41
CA PRO A 295 11.18 -10.97 -15.41
C PRO A 295 9.88 -11.51 -16.02
N ASP A 296 9.43 -12.67 -15.52
CA ASP A 296 8.02 -13.05 -15.60
C ASP A 296 7.25 -12.35 -14.48
N VAL A 297 6.48 -11.33 -14.85
CA VAL A 297 5.76 -10.46 -13.90
C VAL A 297 4.72 -11.26 -13.12
N ARG A 298 4.07 -12.25 -13.74
CA ARG A 298 3.07 -13.09 -13.08
C ARG A 298 3.71 -13.89 -11.96
N SER A 299 4.76 -14.63 -12.27
CA SER A 299 5.45 -15.48 -11.28
C SER A 299 6.04 -14.64 -10.14
N LEU A 300 6.66 -13.51 -10.45
CA LEU A 300 7.23 -12.61 -9.44
C LEU A 300 6.17 -12.05 -8.48
N VAL A 301 5.00 -11.66 -8.99
CA VAL A 301 3.90 -11.18 -8.13
C VAL A 301 3.31 -12.33 -7.28
N LEU A 302 3.24 -13.56 -7.81
CA LEU A 302 2.83 -14.72 -7.02
C LEU A 302 3.82 -15.04 -5.91
N GLU A 303 5.13 -15.02 -6.18
CA GLU A 303 6.18 -15.17 -5.17
C GLU A 303 6.09 -14.10 -4.08
N LEU A 304 5.82 -12.85 -4.46
CA LEU A 304 5.58 -11.77 -3.50
C LEU A 304 4.32 -12.06 -2.66
N ARG A 305 3.23 -12.56 -3.27
CA ARG A 305 1.99 -12.96 -2.57
C ARG A 305 2.20 -14.10 -1.59
N TRP A 306 3.14 -15.01 -1.88
CA TRP A 306 3.51 -16.10 -0.98
C TRP A 306 4.26 -15.61 0.26
N GLN A 307 4.93 -14.46 0.18
CA GLN A 307 5.61 -13.83 1.31
C GLN A 307 4.72 -12.80 2.03
N ARG A 308 3.88 -12.05 1.31
CA ARG A 308 2.89 -11.10 1.86
C ARG A 308 1.59 -11.20 1.10
N SER A 309 0.54 -11.68 1.77
CA SER A 309 -0.77 -11.94 1.18
C SER A 309 -1.31 -10.76 0.36
N HIS A 310 -2.03 -11.05 -0.72
CA HIS A 310 -2.70 -10.04 -1.56
C HIS A 310 -1.83 -8.90 -2.11
N SER A 311 -0.51 -9.04 -2.09
CA SER A 311 0.41 -8.06 -2.67
C SER A 311 0.03 -7.75 -4.13
N VAL A 312 0.00 -6.45 -4.46
CA VAL A 312 -0.63 -5.92 -5.68
C VAL A 312 -2.11 -6.32 -5.72
N GLN A 313 -2.95 -5.51 -5.10
CA GLN A 313 -4.31 -5.90 -4.69
C GLN A 313 -5.35 -5.76 -5.81
N THR A 314 -5.16 -4.80 -6.71
CA THR A 314 -6.15 -4.43 -7.74
C THR A 314 -5.57 -4.46 -9.16
N GLU A 315 -6.45 -4.51 -10.15
CA GLU A 315 -6.05 -4.58 -11.57
C GLU A 315 -5.28 -3.33 -12.03
N ASP A 316 -5.73 -2.15 -11.63
CA ASP A 316 -5.06 -0.86 -11.90
C ASP A 316 -3.64 -0.83 -11.30
N GLN A 317 -3.46 -1.37 -10.09
CA GLN A 317 -2.14 -1.48 -9.46
C GLN A 317 -1.20 -2.42 -10.21
N PHE A 318 -1.74 -3.50 -10.78
CA PHE A 318 -0.96 -4.44 -11.59
C PHE A 318 -0.58 -3.82 -12.93
N LEU A 319 -1.52 -3.18 -13.62
CA LEU A 319 -1.27 -2.46 -14.87
C LEU A 319 -0.28 -1.29 -14.66
N TYR A 320 -0.31 -0.64 -13.50
CA TYR A 320 0.61 0.42 -13.14
C TYR A 320 2.08 -0.02 -13.12
N LEU A 321 2.36 -1.30 -12.82
CA LEU A 321 3.74 -1.83 -12.86
C LEU A 321 4.34 -1.66 -14.26
N PHE A 322 3.55 -2.01 -15.28
CA PHE A 322 3.94 -1.89 -16.69
C PHE A 322 4.00 -0.43 -17.12
N PHE A 323 2.93 0.34 -16.86
CA PHE A 323 2.89 1.76 -17.19
C PHE A 323 4.10 2.51 -16.63
N SER A 324 4.44 2.30 -15.36
CA SER A 324 5.56 2.99 -14.71
C SER A 324 6.91 2.59 -15.29
N LEU A 325 7.15 1.30 -15.52
CA LEU A 325 8.40 0.83 -16.12
C LEU A 325 8.54 1.29 -17.57
N PHE A 326 7.47 1.24 -18.37
CA PHE A 326 7.47 1.70 -19.75
C PHE A 326 7.82 3.19 -19.83
N GLN A 327 7.17 4.01 -18.99
CA GLN A 327 7.45 5.43 -18.85
C GLN A 327 8.90 5.69 -18.41
N LEU A 328 9.46 4.87 -17.50
CA LEU A 328 10.87 4.96 -17.12
C LEU A 328 11.79 4.66 -18.30
N CYS A 329 11.54 3.56 -19.04
CA CYS A 329 12.36 3.16 -20.17
C CYS A 329 12.37 4.22 -21.28
N ALA A 330 11.24 4.86 -21.54
CA ALA A 330 11.13 5.97 -22.49
C ALA A 330 11.83 7.24 -21.98
N ALA A 331 11.61 7.62 -20.72
CA ALA A 331 12.26 8.78 -20.11
C ALA A 331 13.79 8.64 -20.02
N LYS A 332 14.30 7.40 -19.99
CA LYS A 332 15.74 7.08 -20.03
C LYS A 332 16.27 6.88 -21.46
N HIS A 333 15.43 7.03 -22.48
CA HIS A 333 15.78 6.84 -23.89
C HIS A 333 16.31 5.43 -24.23
N TRP A 334 15.99 4.42 -23.40
CA TRP A 334 16.32 3.02 -23.72
C TRP A 334 15.36 2.45 -24.76
N VAL A 335 14.12 2.93 -24.73
CA VAL A 335 13.03 2.53 -25.62
C VAL A 335 12.43 3.81 -26.23
N PRO A 336 12.14 3.83 -27.55
CA PRO A 336 11.45 4.95 -28.18
C PRO A 336 10.04 5.17 -27.59
N ILE A 337 9.56 6.41 -27.55
CA ILE A 337 8.25 6.73 -26.95
C ILE A 337 7.08 6.12 -27.75
N GLU A 338 7.28 5.97 -29.05
CA GLU A 338 6.34 5.36 -29.98
C GLU A 338 6.01 3.89 -29.63
N ASP A 339 6.97 3.16 -29.04
CA ASP A 339 6.82 1.75 -28.67
C ASP A 339 5.94 1.55 -27.41
N ILE A 340 5.76 2.60 -26.62
CA ILE A 340 4.92 2.58 -25.40
C ILE A 340 3.61 3.36 -25.54
N ARG A 341 3.48 4.18 -26.59
CA ARG A 341 2.38 5.13 -26.78
C ARG A 341 1.03 4.45 -26.72
N ASP A 342 0.87 3.38 -27.48
CA ASP A 342 -0.38 2.62 -27.60
C ASP A 342 -0.84 2.08 -26.25
N PHE A 343 0.07 1.48 -25.49
CA PHE A 343 -0.20 1.00 -24.14
C PHE A 343 -0.60 2.15 -23.20
N CYS A 344 0.09 3.28 -23.27
CA CYS A 344 -0.20 4.43 -22.42
C CYS A 344 -1.59 5.02 -22.71
N VAL A 345 -1.97 5.13 -23.98
CA VAL A 345 -3.31 5.58 -24.40
C VAL A 345 -4.39 4.63 -23.87
N ASP A 346 -4.19 3.33 -24.03
CA ASP A 346 -5.13 2.31 -23.53
C ASP A 346 -5.24 2.36 -22.00
N TYR A 347 -4.11 2.55 -21.30
CA TYR A 347 -4.07 2.69 -19.85
C TYR A 347 -4.81 3.94 -19.34
N ASP A 348 -4.57 5.10 -19.96
CA ASP A 348 -5.27 6.34 -19.60
C ASP A 348 -6.78 6.20 -19.84
N LYS A 349 -7.18 5.55 -20.94
CA LYS A 349 -8.59 5.29 -21.24
C LYS A 349 -9.23 4.36 -20.21
N TYR A 350 -8.52 3.32 -19.80
CA TYR A 350 -8.95 2.40 -18.76
C TYR A 350 -9.20 3.13 -17.43
N LEU A 351 -8.26 3.98 -16.99
CA LEU A 351 -8.43 4.79 -15.77
C LEU A 351 -9.56 5.82 -15.88
N GLU A 352 -9.77 6.41 -17.06
CA GLU A 352 -10.91 7.29 -17.32
C GLU A 352 -12.25 6.56 -17.14
N LEU A 353 -12.40 5.37 -17.73
CA LEU A 353 -13.62 4.56 -17.62
C LEU A 353 -13.89 4.12 -16.17
N LEU A 354 -12.86 3.70 -15.42
CA LEU A 354 -13.02 3.38 -13.99
C LEU A 354 -13.60 4.56 -13.20
N ARG A 355 -13.12 5.78 -13.48
CA ARG A 355 -13.56 7.01 -12.82
C ARG A 355 -14.99 7.38 -13.22
N VAL A 356 -15.31 7.36 -14.51
CA VAL A 356 -16.65 7.72 -15.03
C VAL A 356 -17.73 6.79 -14.49
N HIS A 357 -17.44 5.49 -14.38
CA HIS A 357 -18.40 4.51 -13.89
C HIS A 357 -18.34 4.26 -12.38
N ASN A 358 -17.45 4.97 -11.67
CA ASN A 358 -17.22 4.83 -10.23
C ASN A 358 -17.12 3.34 -9.80
N CYS A 359 -16.44 2.53 -10.60
CA CYS A 359 -16.34 1.08 -10.42
C CYS A 359 -14.92 0.67 -10.01
N LYS A 360 -14.80 -0.44 -9.28
CA LYS A 360 -13.48 -0.97 -8.88
C LYS A 360 -12.77 -1.72 -10.01
N ASN A 361 -13.53 -2.37 -10.89
CA ASN A 361 -13.03 -3.07 -12.07
C ASN A 361 -14.05 -2.87 -13.20
N LEU A 362 -13.56 -2.81 -14.44
CA LEU A 362 -14.42 -2.87 -15.62
C LEU A 362 -14.77 -4.33 -15.95
N PRO A 363 -15.90 -4.61 -16.61
CA PRO A 363 -16.09 -5.89 -17.31
C PRO A 363 -14.90 -6.23 -18.22
N MET A 364 -14.59 -7.52 -18.38
CA MET A 364 -13.40 -7.96 -19.13
C MET A 364 -13.57 -7.72 -20.64
N GLU A 365 -14.80 -7.87 -21.12
CA GLU A 365 -15.22 -7.75 -22.52
C GLU A 365 -15.01 -6.32 -23.05
N LEU A 366 -15.20 -5.30 -22.18
CA LEU A 366 -15.00 -3.91 -22.57
C LEU A 366 -13.57 -3.58 -22.97
N THR A 367 -12.58 -4.29 -22.41
CA THR A 367 -11.19 -4.00 -22.76
C THR A 367 -10.70 -4.77 -23.98
N GLU A 368 -11.47 -5.71 -24.54
CA GLU A 368 -11.10 -6.41 -25.79
C GLU A 368 -10.94 -5.44 -26.96
N ASN A 369 -11.81 -4.42 -27.02
CA ASN A 369 -11.78 -3.35 -28.02
C ASN A 369 -11.81 -1.98 -27.35
N LEU A 370 -10.92 -1.77 -26.37
CA LEU A 370 -10.95 -0.58 -25.50
C LEU A 370 -11.00 0.75 -26.26
N ARG A 371 -10.30 0.85 -27.40
CA ARG A 371 -10.25 2.06 -28.24
C ARG A 371 -11.59 2.42 -28.89
N ASN A 372 -12.49 1.46 -29.05
CA ASN A 372 -13.82 1.66 -29.64
C ASN A 372 -14.90 1.93 -28.57
N VAL A 373 -14.56 1.86 -27.27
CA VAL A 373 -15.52 2.06 -26.18
C VAL A 373 -15.75 3.55 -25.95
N THR A 374 -17.00 3.99 -26.13
CA THR A 374 -17.43 5.35 -25.79
C THR A 374 -17.60 5.51 -24.28
N LEU A 375 -17.40 6.73 -23.77
CA LEU A 375 -17.48 7.01 -22.32
C LEU A 375 -18.85 6.75 -21.69
N GLY A 376 -19.91 6.70 -22.48
CA GLY A 376 -21.27 6.38 -22.03
C GLY A 376 -21.66 4.90 -22.15
N ALA A 377 -20.73 4.02 -22.54
CA ALA A 377 -21.05 2.63 -22.91
C ALA A 377 -21.54 1.75 -21.75
N LEU A 378 -21.20 2.10 -20.50
CA LEU A 378 -21.75 1.44 -19.33
C LEU A 378 -22.85 2.30 -18.71
N THR A 379 -24.06 1.75 -18.61
CA THR A 379 -25.09 2.29 -17.72
C THR A 379 -24.55 2.26 -16.28
N PRO A 380 -24.54 3.38 -15.55
CA PRO A 380 -24.16 3.36 -14.14
C PRO A 380 -25.05 2.34 -13.40
N PRO A 381 -24.51 1.60 -12.41
CA PRO A 381 -25.33 0.70 -11.62
C PRO A 381 -26.49 1.52 -11.05
N ALA A 382 -27.73 1.06 -11.27
CA ALA A 382 -28.91 1.64 -10.66
C ALA A 382 -28.62 1.81 -9.17
N SER A 383 -28.78 3.02 -8.65
CA SER A 383 -28.65 3.29 -7.22
C SER A 383 -29.48 2.26 -6.48
N ALA A 384 -28.82 1.31 -5.82
CA ALA A 384 -29.51 0.37 -4.96
C ALA A 384 -30.27 1.22 -3.93
N PRO A 385 -31.58 1.00 -3.72
CA PRO A 385 -32.30 1.72 -2.70
C PRO A 385 -31.58 1.52 -1.37
N SER A 386 -31.37 2.62 -0.66
CA SER A 386 -30.87 2.66 0.71
C SER A 386 -31.62 1.64 1.56
N ALA A 387 -31.04 0.46 1.75
CA ALA A 387 -31.50 -0.50 2.71
C ALA A 387 -30.96 -0.06 4.07
N ASN A 388 -31.64 0.93 4.66
CA ASN A 388 -31.72 1.04 6.11
C ASN A 388 -32.44 -0.23 6.63
N LYS A 389 -31.67 -1.28 6.86
CA LYS A 389 -32.03 -2.32 7.83
C LYS A 389 -30.80 -2.59 8.67
N ALA A 390 -30.90 -2.17 9.92
CA ALA A 390 -30.04 -2.63 10.99
C ALA A 390 -30.12 -4.16 11.02
N GLU A 391 -28.99 -4.83 10.79
CA GLU A 391 -28.86 -6.24 11.15
C GLU A 391 -28.45 -6.31 12.64
N PRO A 392 -29.09 -7.17 13.45
CA PRO A 392 -28.88 -7.20 14.87
C PRO A 392 -27.61 -7.99 15.24
N SER A 393 -26.94 -7.49 16.27
CA SER A 393 -25.84 -8.15 16.97
C SER A 393 -26.26 -9.51 17.55
N PRO A 394 -25.43 -10.57 17.46
CA PRO A 394 -25.72 -11.83 18.11
C PRO A 394 -25.19 -11.80 19.54
N ASN A 395 -26.08 -11.89 20.53
CA ASN A 395 -25.73 -12.42 21.83
C ASN A 395 -26.79 -13.41 22.31
N GLN A 396 -26.32 -14.66 22.43
CA GLN A 396 -26.73 -15.81 23.22
C GLN A 396 -28.10 -15.83 23.92
N ASN A 397 -28.90 -16.86 23.60
CA ASN A 397 -29.36 -17.88 24.56
C ASN A 397 -30.01 -19.08 23.83
N GLU A 398 -29.58 -20.29 24.20
CA GLU A 398 -30.10 -21.62 23.86
C GLU A 398 -31.57 -21.86 24.31
N PRO A 399 -32.26 -23.01 24.04
CA PRO A 399 -31.79 -24.30 23.50
C PRO A 399 -32.65 -24.96 22.39
N SER A 400 -32.10 -26.08 21.95
CA SER A 400 -32.59 -27.16 21.09
C SER A 400 -34.05 -27.61 21.25
N GLY A 401 -34.67 -27.98 20.11
CA GLY A 401 -35.93 -28.73 20.05
C GLY A 401 -36.28 -29.18 18.62
N THR A 402 -36.22 -30.48 18.38
CA THR A 402 -36.67 -31.19 17.16
C THR A 402 -38.20 -31.21 17.04
N PRO A 403 -38.78 -31.27 15.83
CA PRO A 403 -40.22 -31.52 15.66
C PRO A 403 -40.48 -32.93 15.11
N ALA A 404 -41.24 -33.76 15.84
CA ALA A 404 -42.18 -34.70 15.25
C ALA A 404 -43.07 -35.35 16.32
N ALA A 405 -44.34 -34.96 16.32
CA ALA A 405 -45.40 -35.63 17.03
C ALA A 405 -45.77 -36.96 16.35
N ARG A 406 -45.87 -38.04 17.14
CA ARG A 406 -46.78 -39.17 16.86
C ARG A 406 -47.19 -39.88 18.16
N ILE A 407 -48.48 -39.77 18.47
CA ILE A 407 -49.41 -40.87 18.82
C ILE A 407 -49.27 -41.55 20.21
N LYS A 408 -50.39 -41.43 20.94
CA LYS A 408 -51.02 -42.34 21.94
C LYS A 408 -50.47 -42.45 23.37
N GLU A 409 -51.30 -41.91 24.28
CA GLU A 409 -52.13 -42.66 25.25
C GLU A 409 -51.45 -43.57 26.31
N VAL A 410 -51.84 -43.31 27.56
CA VAL A 410 -52.14 -44.24 28.68
C VAL A 410 -51.32 -44.04 29.97
N ARG A 411 -52.06 -43.54 30.99
CA ARG A 411 -52.09 -43.85 32.46
C ARG A 411 -50.78 -43.80 33.27
N SER A 412 -50.75 -42.96 34.32
CA SER A 412 -50.91 -43.31 35.76
C SER A 412 -49.62 -43.92 36.34
N GLU A 413 -48.96 -43.38 37.36
CA GLU A 413 -49.40 -43.24 38.75
C GLU A 413 -48.25 -42.59 39.58
N MET A 414 -48.64 -41.90 40.66
CA MET A 414 -47.99 -41.79 41.98
C MET A 414 -46.52 -41.31 42.13
N TYR A 415 -46.38 -40.08 42.65
CA TYR A 415 -45.76 -39.67 43.95
C TYR A 415 -44.92 -40.69 44.77
N PRO A 416 -44.10 -40.26 45.78
CA PRO A 416 -43.70 -38.89 46.21
C PRO A 416 -42.23 -38.75 46.74
N VAL A 417 -41.84 -37.51 47.11
CA VAL A 417 -41.10 -37.06 48.34
C VAL A 417 -39.69 -37.68 48.59
N ASP A 418 -38.60 -36.93 48.83
CA ASP A 418 -38.39 -36.15 50.05
C ASP A 418 -37.16 -35.21 50.06
N GLN A 419 -37.33 -34.19 50.90
CA GLN A 419 -36.47 -33.29 51.68
C GLN A 419 -34.92 -33.26 51.63
N THR A 420 -34.42 -32.01 51.61
CA THR A 420 -33.33 -31.41 52.46
C THR A 420 -31.90 -31.94 52.28
N ALA A 421 -30.81 -31.22 52.59
CA ALA A 421 -30.49 -29.81 52.81
C ALA A 421 -28.94 -29.75 52.87
N THR A 422 -28.38 -28.63 52.41
CA THR A 422 -27.17 -27.94 52.93
C THR A 422 -25.80 -28.63 53.09
N ALA A 423 -24.81 -27.90 52.55
CA ALA A 423 -23.47 -27.61 53.08
C ALA A 423 -22.29 -28.57 52.78
N ASN A 424 -21.49 -28.15 51.78
CA ASN A 424 -20.02 -27.97 51.75
C ASN A 424 -19.22 -28.17 53.07
N PRO A 425 -17.87 -28.20 53.02
CA PRO A 425 -16.92 -28.83 52.07
C PRO A 425 -15.76 -29.53 52.85
N THR A 426 -14.84 -30.25 52.19
CA THR A 426 -13.36 -30.16 52.41
C THR A 426 -12.55 -31.23 51.65
N LYS A 427 -11.41 -30.73 51.12
CA LYS A 427 -10.17 -31.34 50.57
C LYS A 427 -9.63 -32.61 51.29
N PRO A 428 -8.42 -33.14 50.93
CA PRO A 428 -7.88 -33.54 49.62
C PRO A 428 -7.17 -34.93 49.70
N THR A 429 -6.85 -35.52 48.55
CA THR A 429 -5.60 -36.27 48.31
C THR A 429 -5.24 -36.15 46.83
#